data_AF-A0A8J9THC2-F1
#
_entry.id   AF-A0A8J9THC2-F1
#
_cell.length_a   1.000
_cell.length_b   1.000
_cell.length_c   1.000
_cell.angle_alpha   90.00
_cell.angle_beta   90.00
_cell.angle_gamma   90.00
#
_symmetry.space_group_name_H-M   'P 1'
#
loop_
_entity.id
_entity.type
_entity.pdbx_description
1 polymer ?
#
loop_
_entity_poly.entity_id
_entity_poly.type
_entity_poly.pdbx_seq_one_letter_code
_entity_poly.pdbx_strand_id
1 'polypeptide(L)'
;VVIDFHDQLKNITAGYGSLDTSEADPPLAEAALSKVDIMLNGEVVEPLAFVCHRDNAQGEARKVAQKLQGVLPRQQFVTAIQAKADGKIIASERIKA
;
A
#
# COMPACT_ATOMS: atom_id res chain seq x y z
N VAL A 1 5.63 5.84 -12.62
CA VAL A 1 5.34 4.38 -12.64
C VAL A 1 6.31 3.71 -11.67
N VAL A 2 5.87 3.33 -10.45
CA VAL A 2 6.81 2.88 -9.41
C VAL A 2 6.44 1.55 -8.76
N ILE A 3 5.15 1.17 -8.75
CA ILE A 3 4.70 -0.05 -8.06
C ILE A 3 4.46 -1.17 -9.07
N ASP A 4 5.28 -2.23 -9.02
CA ASP A 4 5.11 -3.57 -9.63
C ASP A 4 4.89 -3.64 -11.16
N PHE A 5 4.77 -2.50 -11.83
CA PHE A 5 4.42 -2.43 -13.25
C PHE A 5 5.48 -3.04 -14.17
N HIS A 6 6.77 -2.83 -13.86
CA HIS A 6 7.86 -3.40 -14.66
C HIS A 6 7.79 -4.95 -14.66
N ASP A 7 7.60 -5.54 -13.49
CA ASP A 7 7.57 -7.00 -13.32
C ASP A 7 6.29 -7.57 -13.95
N GLN A 8 5.15 -6.89 -13.81
CA GLN A 8 3.92 -7.25 -14.50
C GLN A 8 4.05 -7.18 -16.03
N LEU A 9 4.65 -6.11 -16.56
CA LEU A 9 4.87 -5.95 -18.00
C LEU A 9 5.77 -7.08 -18.53
N LYS A 10 6.89 -7.33 -17.87
CA LYS A 10 7.82 -8.39 -18.27
C LYS A 10 7.17 -9.77 -18.18
N ASN A 11 6.36 -10.04 -17.16
CA ASN A 11 5.67 -11.31 -17.01
C ASN A 11 4.62 -11.54 -18.12
N ILE A 12 3.74 -10.57 -18.37
CA ILE A 12 2.65 -10.68 -19.38
C ILE A 12 3.23 -10.81 -20.79
N THR A 13 4.33 -10.13 -21.07
CA THR A 13 4.95 -10.11 -22.39
C THR A 13 6.04 -11.17 -22.56
N ALA A 14 6.22 -12.10 -21.62
CA ALA A 14 7.31 -13.08 -21.63
C ALA A 14 8.70 -12.44 -21.85
N GLY A 15 8.90 -11.24 -21.31
CA GLY A 15 10.14 -10.47 -21.39
C GLY A 15 10.27 -9.54 -22.59
N TYR A 16 9.41 -9.66 -23.61
CA TYR A 16 9.50 -8.90 -24.86
C TYR A 16 9.09 -7.43 -24.72
N GLY A 17 8.20 -7.10 -23.78
CA GLY A 17 7.75 -5.72 -23.56
C GLY A 17 8.81 -4.86 -22.91
N SER A 18 9.04 -3.67 -23.45
CA SER A 18 9.80 -2.60 -22.82
C SER A 18 8.92 -1.36 -22.70
N LEU A 19 9.16 -0.56 -21.66
CA LEU A 19 8.51 0.73 -21.47
C LEU A 19 9.61 1.75 -21.22
N ASP A 20 9.54 2.86 -21.94
CA ASP A 20 10.30 4.06 -21.65
C ASP A 20 9.32 5.13 -21.15
N THR A 21 9.67 5.83 -20.07
CA THR A 21 8.82 6.87 -19.48
C THR A 21 9.53 8.20 -19.52
N SER A 22 8.94 9.18 -20.20
CA SER A 22 9.37 10.57 -20.17
C SER A 22 8.58 11.37 -19.13
N GLU A 23 9.12 12.53 -18.73
CA GLU A 23 8.32 13.50 -17.98
C GLU A 23 7.11 13.95 -18.80
N ALA A 24 5.97 14.14 -18.11
CA ALA A 24 4.78 14.68 -18.73
C ALA A 24 4.89 16.22 -18.85
N ASP A 25 4.18 16.81 -19.82
CA ASP A 25 4.02 18.25 -19.93
C ASP A 25 2.51 18.61 -19.91
N PRO A 26 2.01 19.29 -18.85
CA PRO A 26 2.74 19.77 -17.67
C PRO A 26 3.17 18.60 -16.75
N PRO A 27 4.23 18.80 -15.95
CA PRO A 27 4.81 17.74 -15.10
C PRO A 27 3.91 17.33 -13.93
N LEU A 28 2.92 18.15 -13.59
CA LEU A 28 2.00 17.94 -12.48
C LEU A 28 0.57 17.98 -13.00
N ALA A 29 -0.23 17.02 -12.51
CA ALA A 29 -1.66 16.97 -12.73
C ALA A 29 -2.39 16.86 -11.39
N GLU A 30 -3.56 17.48 -11.31
CA GLU A 30 -4.43 17.32 -10.14
C GLU A 30 -4.96 15.89 -10.07
N ALA A 31 -4.97 15.31 -8.86
CA ALA A 31 -5.49 13.98 -8.62
C ALA A 31 -6.10 13.89 -7.23
N ALA A 32 -7.11 13.04 -7.08
CA ALA A 32 -7.71 12.74 -5.77
C ALA A 32 -6.80 11.77 -5.01
N LEU A 33 -5.90 12.31 -4.20
CA LEU A 33 -4.96 11.53 -3.40
C LEU A 33 -5.43 11.39 -1.94
N SER A 34 -5.13 10.24 -1.35
CA SER A 34 -5.34 9.95 0.06
C SER A 34 -4.03 9.45 0.68
N LYS A 35 -3.68 10.01 1.85
CA LYS A 35 -2.63 9.47 2.70
C LYS A 35 -3.22 8.34 3.55
N VAL A 36 -2.55 7.19 3.54
CA VAL A 36 -2.88 6.03 4.37
C VAL A 36 -1.80 5.88 5.44
N ASP A 37 -2.19 6.00 6.70
CA ASP A 37 -1.34 5.72 7.84
C ASP A 37 -1.50 4.24 8.25
N ILE A 38 -0.40 3.54 8.47
CA ILE A 38 -0.41 2.19 9.07
C ILE A 38 -0.23 2.31 10.58
N MET A 39 -1.04 1.57 11.31
CA MET A 39 -1.04 1.52 12.77
C MET A 39 -0.81 0.10 13.27
N LEU A 40 0.06 -0.06 14.25
CA LEU A 40 0.27 -1.30 15.00
C LEU A 40 -0.12 -1.07 16.45
N ASN A 41 -1.08 -1.85 16.96
CA ASN A 41 -1.60 -1.73 18.33
C ASN A 41 -2.04 -0.31 18.72
N GLY A 42 -2.54 0.46 17.74
CA GLY A 42 -3.01 1.84 17.95
C GLY A 42 -1.93 2.91 17.74
N GLU A 43 -0.66 2.53 17.61
CA GLU A 43 0.43 3.46 17.32
C GLU A 43 0.69 3.57 15.82
N VAL A 44 0.82 4.80 15.33
CA VAL A 44 1.13 5.05 13.91
C VAL A 44 2.59 4.72 13.64
N VAL A 45 2.83 3.89 12.62
CA VAL A 45 4.16 3.56 12.13
C VAL A 45 4.43 4.40 10.88
N GLU A 46 4.96 5.60 11.09
CA GLU A 46 5.19 6.61 10.04
C GLU A 46 5.97 6.08 8.81
N PRO A 47 7.00 5.23 8.94
CA PRO A 47 7.71 4.67 7.78
C PRO A 47 6.87 3.78 6.87
N LEU A 48 5.73 3.29 7.35
CA LEU A 48 4.82 2.44 6.59
C LEU A 48 3.65 3.22 5.97
N ALA A 49 3.56 4.53 6.22
CA ALA A 49 2.54 5.37 5.61
C ALA A 49 2.82 5.54 4.10
N PHE A 50 1.77 5.61 3.30
CA PHE A 50 1.88 5.78 1.85
C PHE A 50 0.76 6.66 1.29
N VAL A 51 0.97 7.18 0.09
CA VAL A 51 -0.03 7.96 -0.67
C VAL A 51 -0.52 7.13 -1.84
N CYS A 52 -1.83 7.12 -2.05
CA CYS A 52 -2.46 6.44 -3.17
C CYS A 52 -3.66 7.25 -3.69
N HIS A 53 -4.19 6.88 -4.86
CA HIS A 53 -5.46 7.43 -5.31
C HIS A 53 -6.59 7.07 -4.35
N ARG A 54 -7.49 8.02 -4.08
CA ARG A 54 -8.58 7.89 -3.10
C ARG A 54 -9.42 6.64 -3.32
N ASP A 55 -9.76 6.34 -4.58
CA ASP A 55 -10.56 5.17 -4.95
C ASP A 55 -9.85 3.83 -4.70
N ASN A 56 -8.51 3.83 -4.68
CA ASN A 56 -7.69 2.64 -4.47
C ASN A 56 -7.33 2.44 -2.99
N ALA A 57 -7.55 3.43 -2.13
CA ALA A 57 -7.06 3.44 -0.76
C ALA A 57 -7.47 2.19 0.02
N GLN A 58 -8.73 1.77 -0.09
CA GLN A 58 -9.23 0.59 0.62
C GLN A 58 -8.56 -0.72 0.17
N GLY A 59 -8.36 -0.88 -1.15
CA GLY A 59 -7.72 -2.07 -1.71
C GLY A 59 -6.25 -2.16 -1.33
N GLU A 60 -5.50 -1.07 -1.50
CA GLU A 60 -4.07 -1.00 -1.17
C GLU A 60 -3.84 -1.15 0.34
N ALA A 61 -4.64 -0.48 1.18
CA ALA A 61 -4.57 -0.62 2.63
C ALA A 61 -4.74 -2.07 3.09
N ARG A 62 -5.69 -2.81 2.48
CA ARG A 62 -5.93 -4.21 2.80
C ARG A 62 -4.75 -5.10 2.37
N LYS A 63 -4.19 -4.88 1.18
CA LYS A 63 -3.00 -5.61 0.71
C LYS A 63 -1.82 -5.41 1.67
N VAL A 64 -1.57 -4.18 2.08
CA VAL A 64 -0.47 -3.86 3.02
C VAL A 64 -0.71 -4.52 4.38
N ALA A 65 -1.92 -4.42 4.94
CA ALA A 65 -2.26 -5.04 6.22
C ALA A 65 -2.08 -6.58 6.18
N GLN A 66 -2.51 -7.24 5.10
CA GLN A 66 -2.34 -8.69 4.90
C GLN A 66 -0.87 -9.09 4.72
N LYS A 67 -0.10 -8.30 3.96
CA LYS A 67 1.33 -8.55 3.79
C LYS A 67 2.07 -8.43 5.13
N LEU A 68 1.72 -7.42 5.95
CA LEU A 68 2.27 -7.28 7.30
C LEU A 68 1.87 -8.45 8.21
N GLN A 69 0.63 -8.92 8.14
CA GLN A 69 0.19 -10.10 8.90
C GLN A 69 1.00 -11.36 8.54
N GLY A 70 1.39 -11.52 7.27
CA GLY A 70 2.20 -12.66 6.80
C GLY A 70 3.69 -12.54 7.11
N VAL A 71 4.23 -11.32 7.25
CA VAL A 71 5.66 -11.06 7.49
C VAL A 71 6.00 -10.94 8.97
N LEU A 72 5.09 -10.37 9.77
CA LEU A 72 5.32 -10.19 11.20
C LEU A 72 5.24 -11.53 11.94
N PRO A 73 6.20 -11.84 12.81
CA PRO A 73 6.17 -13.08 13.59
C PRO A 73 5.00 -13.06 14.59
N ARG A 74 4.50 -14.25 14.92
CA ARG A 74 3.57 -14.42 16.04
C ARG A 74 4.25 -14.07 17.35
N GLN A 75 3.49 -13.42 18.23
CA GLN A 75 3.96 -12.98 19.55
C GLN A 75 2.97 -13.46 20.62
N GLN A 76 3.37 -13.43 21.89
CA GLN A 76 2.52 -13.85 23.02
C GLN A 76 1.30 -12.93 23.26
N PHE A 77 1.11 -11.92 22.42
CA PHE A 77 -0.03 -11.02 22.43
C PHE A 77 -0.62 -10.84 21.03
N VAL A 78 -1.91 -10.50 20.99
CA VAL A 78 -2.59 -10.19 19.73
C VAL A 78 -2.03 -8.87 19.19
N THR A 79 -1.45 -8.92 18.00
CA THR A 79 -1.02 -7.71 17.30
C THR A 79 -2.15 -7.25 16.37
N ALA A 80 -2.69 -6.07 16.62
CA ALA A 80 -3.68 -5.43 15.76
C ALA A 80 -2.97 -4.58 14.71
N ILE A 81 -3.22 -4.88 13.44
CA ILE A 81 -2.70 -4.13 12.29
C ILE A 81 -3.88 -3.35 11.72
N GLN A 82 -3.77 -2.04 11.61
CA GLN A 82 -4.84 -1.18 11.11
C GLN A 82 -4.28 -0.21 10.06
N ALA A 83 -5.11 0.17 9.12
CA ALA A 83 -4.81 1.22 8.16
C ALA A 83 -5.87 2.31 8.25
N LYS A 84 -5.43 3.57 8.32
CA LYS A 84 -6.29 4.73 8.50
C LYS A 84 -6.11 5.69 7.32
N ALA A 85 -7.21 6.12 6.73
CA ALA A 85 -7.24 7.18 5.74
C ALA A 85 -8.38 8.15 6.07
N ASP A 86 -8.16 9.46 5.89
CA ASP A 86 -9.16 10.51 6.18
C ASP A 86 -9.79 10.41 7.57
N GLY A 87 -8.98 10.02 8.57
CA GLY A 87 -9.43 9.87 9.96
C GLY A 87 -10.27 8.62 10.25
N LYS A 88 -10.49 7.73 9.26
CA LYS A 88 -11.25 6.48 9.43
C LYS A 88 -10.36 5.26 9.24
N ILE A 89 -10.62 4.20 9.99
CA ILE A 89 -10.00 2.90 9.76
C ILE A 89 -10.62 2.28 8.51
N ILE A 90 -9.81 2.02 7.49
CA ILE A 90 -10.24 1.47 6.19
C ILE A 90 -9.84 0.01 5.98
N ALA A 91 -8.86 -0.49 6.74
CA ALA A 91 -8.51 -1.90 6.79
C ALA A 91 -8.04 -2.29 8.20
N SER A 92 -8.27 -3.55 8.58
CA SER A 92 -7.85 -4.10 9.88
C SER A 92 -7.56 -5.58 9.73
N GLU A 93 -6.41 -6.02 10.24
CA GLU A 93 -6.00 -7.41 10.36
C GLU A 93 -5.50 -7.70 11.78
N ARG A 94 -5.46 -8.96 12.19
CA ARG A 94 -4.97 -9.37 13.51
C ARG A 94 -4.06 -10.58 13.41
N ILE A 95 -2.94 -10.55 14.09
CA ILE A 95 -2.09 -11.73 14.30
C ILE A 95 -2.54 -12.38 15.62
N LYS A 96 -3.11 -13.58 15.54
CA LYS A 96 -3.44 -14.39 16.71
C LYS A 96 -2.15 -14.93 17.33
N ALA A 97 -2.14 -15.03 18.67
CA ALA A 97 -1.11 -15.74 19.43
C ALA A 97 -1.05 -17.22 19.01
#